data_AF-A0ABD3NJV8-F1
#
_entry.id   AF-A0ABD3NJV8-F1
#
_cell.length_a   1.000
_cell.length_b   1.000
_cell.length_c   1.000
_cell.angle_alpha   90.00
_cell.angle_beta   90.00
_cell.angle_gamma   90.00
#
_symmetry.space_group_name_H-M   'P 1'
#
loop_
_entity.id
_entity.type
_entity.pdbx_description
1 polymer ?
#
loop_
_entity_poly.entity_id
_entity_poly.type
_entity_poly.pdbx_seq_one_letter_code
_entity_poly.pdbx_strand_id
1 'polypeptide(L)'
;MNETKLLLSPDPGNPNAKPDFLATVEPIQLAHKSTTADINLPFELTFDAYTREPWSLHSSSSASNSNPHWKYCHLHSTDGRNRLPGFLKYLRDRKKAAVAKFEPTDVTHQEGRAVLVVPFDQPDIDTVPDGVDKNQLLFVMYLRDENLLKTNDANGQQQSQQKQSKQSASTSQKIQPQQKPVQKKAPIKPIQINKKGTGLLCSLLVSKQRTENHLSIVRGPTRTDPTDFSSSLTGAAAVISNFRSKISTSLETFASNPSIHTTQITISLSSLVKEVPLSERDKVTMDILKYVVYEQVEEINDKWIAAKEPGGFMDECCINIYKEGYCPKEVLEDLNRGELPEEVRGQAKYLAEAKSKKKDNKTKKEEEVMKQQNEGNVTVLNTNKRDRRTLEQIQRDLETETEDEKRRRFE
;
A
#
# COMPACT_ATOMS: atom_id res chain seq x y z
N MET A 1 -18.67 -28.03 -13.22
CA MET A 1 -17.51 -28.20 -12.33
C MET A 1 -17.42 -26.96 -11.50
N ASN A 2 -17.27 -27.11 -10.18
CA ASN A 2 -17.25 -25.97 -9.24
C ASN A 2 -15.79 -25.73 -8.83
N GLU A 3 -14.97 -25.40 -9.83
CA GLU A 3 -13.58 -25.01 -9.65
C GLU A 3 -13.50 -23.59 -9.07
N THR A 4 -12.76 -23.45 -7.98
CA THR A 4 -12.44 -22.17 -7.35
C THR A 4 -10.93 -21.97 -7.38
N LYS A 5 -10.48 -20.83 -7.90
CA LYS A 5 -9.09 -20.39 -7.74
C LYS A 5 -8.91 -19.77 -6.37
N LEU A 6 -8.03 -20.34 -5.57
CA LEU A 6 -7.56 -19.75 -4.31
C LEU A 6 -6.42 -18.79 -4.62
N LEU A 7 -6.57 -17.55 -4.14
CA LEU A 7 -5.59 -16.49 -4.24
C LEU A 7 -5.18 -16.03 -2.83
N LEU A 8 -3.97 -15.54 -2.66
CA LEU A 8 -3.47 -14.95 -1.41
C LEU A 8 -3.19 -13.47 -1.63
N SER A 9 -3.69 -12.59 -0.77
CA SER A 9 -3.12 -11.24 -0.73
C SER A 9 -1.68 -11.33 -0.18
N PRO A 10 -0.67 -10.76 -0.88
CA PRO A 10 0.68 -10.61 -0.33
C PRO A 10 0.75 -9.51 0.74
N ASP A 11 -0.31 -8.69 0.89
CA ASP A 11 -0.42 -7.63 1.89
C ASP A 11 -1.87 -7.57 2.43
N PRO A 12 -2.17 -8.24 3.56
CA PRO A 12 -3.54 -8.41 4.05
C PRO A 12 -4.13 -7.09 4.54
N GLY A 13 -5.15 -6.58 3.84
CA GLY A 13 -5.77 -5.28 4.06
C GLY A 13 -5.46 -4.20 3.01
N ASN A 14 -4.56 -4.46 2.06
CA ASN A 14 -4.24 -3.55 0.96
C ASN A 14 -5.01 -3.92 -0.32
N PRO A 15 -6.06 -3.16 -0.71
CA PRO A 15 -6.91 -3.52 -1.85
C PRO A 15 -6.24 -3.35 -3.22
N ASN A 16 -5.06 -2.73 -3.29
CA ASN A 16 -4.29 -2.55 -4.53
C ASN A 16 -3.21 -3.63 -4.71
N ALA A 17 -2.92 -4.43 -3.68
CA ALA A 17 -1.94 -5.50 -3.76
C ALA A 17 -2.44 -6.60 -4.71
N LYS A 18 -1.70 -6.86 -5.80
CA LYS A 18 -2.06 -7.93 -6.73
C LYS A 18 -1.95 -9.29 -6.00
N PRO A 19 -3.03 -10.06 -5.88
CA PRO A 19 -2.98 -11.33 -5.16
C PRO A 19 -2.19 -12.38 -5.96
N ASP A 20 -1.45 -13.23 -5.24
CA ASP A 20 -0.71 -14.35 -5.82
C ASP A 20 -1.60 -15.61 -5.87
N PHE A 21 -1.40 -16.45 -6.88
CA PHE A 21 -2.21 -17.64 -7.10
C PHE A 21 -1.71 -18.80 -6.22
N LEU A 22 -2.55 -19.30 -5.31
CA LEU A 22 -2.23 -20.48 -4.50
C LEU A 22 -2.46 -21.77 -5.29
N ALA A 23 -3.71 -22.02 -5.68
CA ALA A 23 -4.16 -23.31 -6.21
C ALA A 23 -5.53 -23.17 -6.90
N THR A 24 -5.81 -24.00 -7.91
CA THR A 24 -7.21 -24.34 -8.26
C THR A 24 -7.67 -25.48 -7.35
N VAL A 25 -8.89 -25.40 -6.82
CA VAL A 25 -9.47 -26.42 -5.95
C VAL A 25 -10.93 -26.70 -6.27
N GLU A 26 -11.39 -27.90 -5.93
CA GLU A 26 -12.76 -28.38 -6.11
C GLU A 26 -13.28 -29.05 -4.82
N PRO A 27 -14.56 -28.86 -4.42
CA PRO A 27 -15.12 -29.52 -3.24
C PRO A 27 -15.20 -31.05 -3.40
N ILE A 28 -14.60 -31.80 -2.47
CA ILE A 28 -14.61 -33.28 -2.50
C ILE A 28 -15.50 -33.86 -1.40
N GLN A 29 -16.30 -34.86 -1.77
CA GLN A 29 -17.13 -35.63 -0.82
C GLN A 29 -16.31 -36.79 -0.24
N LEU A 30 -16.11 -36.81 1.08
CA LEU A 30 -15.50 -37.94 1.78
C LEU A 30 -16.59 -38.96 2.16
N ALA A 31 -16.38 -40.23 1.80
CA ALA A 31 -17.39 -41.29 1.82
C ALA A 31 -18.10 -41.54 3.17
N HIS A 32 -17.55 -41.05 4.29
CA HIS A 32 -18.09 -41.23 5.63
C HIS A 32 -18.62 -39.95 6.30
N LYS A 33 -18.70 -38.80 5.59
CA LYS A 33 -19.25 -37.53 6.13
C LYS A 33 -20.27 -36.93 5.16
N SER A 34 -21.54 -37.30 5.35
CA SER A 34 -22.70 -36.93 4.51
C SER A 34 -23.16 -35.47 4.65
N THR A 35 -22.22 -34.52 4.81
CA THR A 35 -22.52 -33.13 5.18
C THR A 35 -21.75 -32.10 4.34
N THR A 36 -21.29 -32.48 3.15
CA THR A 36 -20.93 -31.53 2.07
C THR A 36 -22.18 -30.87 1.48
N ALA A 37 -22.98 -30.26 2.34
CA ALA A 37 -24.25 -29.63 2.00
C ALA A 37 -23.97 -28.29 1.32
N ASP A 38 -24.07 -28.23 -0.01
CA ASP A 38 -24.16 -27.03 -0.85
C ASP A 38 -23.32 -25.85 -0.34
N ILE A 39 -21.99 -26.00 -0.45
CA ILE A 39 -21.04 -24.91 -0.28
C ILE A 39 -20.77 -24.36 -1.67
N ASN A 40 -21.52 -23.32 -2.04
CA ASN A 40 -21.22 -22.56 -3.25
C ASN A 40 -20.02 -21.64 -2.99
N LEU A 41 -18.98 -21.80 -3.79
CA LEU A 41 -17.78 -20.97 -3.79
C LEU A 41 -17.73 -20.20 -5.13
N PRO A 42 -17.30 -18.93 -5.13
CA PRO A 42 -17.08 -18.18 -6.36
C PRO A 42 -15.94 -18.79 -7.18
N PHE A 43 -15.87 -18.42 -8.46
CA PHE A 43 -14.79 -18.86 -9.36
C PHE A 43 -13.39 -18.42 -8.90
N GLU A 44 -13.28 -17.28 -8.21
CA GLU A 44 -12.02 -16.81 -7.61
C GLU A 44 -12.29 -16.35 -6.17
N LEU A 45 -11.42 -16.76 -5.23
CA LEU A 45 -11.55 -16.50 -3.80
C LEU A 45 -10.19 -16.09 -3.24
N THR A 46 -10.11 -14.89 -2.67
CA THR A 46 -8.86 -14.34 -2.11
C THR A 46 -8.86 -14.44 -0.59
N PHE A 47 -7.84 -15.05 -0.02
CA PHE A 47 -7.53 -14.93 1.40
C PHE A 47 -6.90 -13.55 1.65
N ASP A 48 -7.72 -12.64 2.18
CA ASP A 48 -7.41 -11.23 2.42
C ASP A 48 -6.94 -10.96 3.85
N ALA A 49 -7.16 -11.89 4.78
CA ALA A 49 -6.80 -11.76 6.18
C ALA A 49 -6.18 -13.04 6.76
N TYR A 50 -5.30 -12.86 7.76
CA TYR A 50 -4.75 -13.95 8.58
C TYR A 50 -4.91 -13.60 10.05
N THR A 51 -5.42 -14.54 10.85
CA THR A 51 -5.67 -14.36 12.29
C THR A 51 -5.01 -15.46 13.11
N ARG A 52 -4.68 -15.16 14.37
CA ARG A 52 -4.19 -16.12 15.37
C ARG A 52 -5.28 -16.63 16.31
N GLU A 53 -6.53 -16.24 16.08
CA GLU A 53 -7.67 -16.77 16.82
C GLU A 53 -7.79 -18.28 16.60
N PRO A 54 -8.12 -19.07 17.63
CA PRO A 54 -8.28 -20.51 17.51
C PRO A 54 -9.62 -20.85 16.84
N TRP A 55 -9.64 -20.81 15.50
CA TRP A 55 -10.71 -21.33 14.64
C TRP A 55 -10.78 -22.87 14.67
N SER A 56 -10.69 -23.43 15.87
CA SER A 56 -10.60 -24.87 16.12
C SER A 56 -11.97 -25.53 16.07
N LEU A 57 -11.97 -26.79 15.63
CA LEU A 57 -13.15 -27.68 15.62
C LEU A 57 -13.84 -27.83 16.98
N HIS A 58 -13.15 -27.51 18.08
CA HIS A 58 -13.65 -27.64 19.44
C HIS A 58 -14.50 -26.46 19.92
N SER A 59 -14.49 -25.33 19.21
CA SER A 59 -15.19 -24.11 19.65
C SER A 59 -16.68 -24.05 19.27
N SER A 60 -17.17 -25.00 18.46
CA SER A 60 -18.50 -24.96 17.83
C SER A 60 -19.50 -25.98 18.41
N SER A 61 -19.11 -26.84 19.33
CA SER A 61 -19.97 -27.88 19.93
C SER A 61 -20.93 -27.37 21.02
N SER A 62 -20.80 -26.11 21.45
CA SER A 62 -21.66 -25.48 22.47
C SER A 62 -23.01 -25.06 21.88
N ALA A 63 -23.92 -26.02 21.73
CA ALA A 63 -25.19 -25.82 21.06
C ALA A 63 -26.14 -24.84 21.78
N SER A 64 -26.49 -23.75 21.09
CA SER A 64 -27.77 -23.05 21.27
C SER A 64 -28.39 -22.80 19.89
N ASN A 65 -29.71 -22.97 19.78
CA ASN A 65 -30.43 -23.12 18.51
C ASN A 65 -30.61 -21.82 17.70
N SER A 66 -29.71 -20.84 17.85
CA SER A 66 -29.76 -19.54 17.18
C SER A 66 -28.41 -19.06 16.62
N ASN A 67 -27.33 -19.82 16.80
CA ASN A 67 -26.02 -19.46 16.21
C ASN A 67 -25.92 -19.96 14.75
N PRO A 68 -25.27 -19.21 13.85
CA PRO A 68 -25.11 -19.62 12.47
C PRO A 68 -24.21 -20.86 12.39
N HIS A 69 -24.69 -21.92 11.74
CA HIS A 69 -24.05 -23.23 11.76
C HIS A 69 -22.87 -23.29 10.77
N TRP A 70 -21.65 -23.39 11.30
CA TRP A 70 -20.45 -23.64 10.50
C TRP A 70 -20.59 -24.93 9.69
N LYS A 71 -20.46 -24.84 8.36
CA LYS A 71 -20.28 -26.00 7.48
C LYS A 71 -18.80 -26.34 7.40
N TYR A 72 -18.50 -27.60 7.10
CA TYR A 72 -17.14 -28.11 6.96
C TYR A 72 -17.02 -28.90 5.67
N CYS A 73 -15.94 -28.71 4.92
CA CYS A 73 -15.63 -29.57 3.78
C CYS A 73 -14.11 -29.69 3.56
N HIS A 74 -13.75 -30.53 2.60
CA HIS A 74 -12.40 -30.58 2.06
C HIS A 74 -12.47 -30.09 0.61
N LEU A 75 -11.49 -29.30 0.22
CA LEU A 75 -11.25 -28.90 -1.16
C LEU A 75 -10.01 -29.64 -1.65
N HIS A 76 -10.11 -30.32 -2.79
CA HIS A 76 -8.99 -31.02 -3.42
C HIS A 76 -8.35 -30.11 -4.48
N SER A 77 -7.02 -30.00 -4.49
CA SER A 77 -6.33 -29.21 -5.52
C SER A 77 -6.11 -29.98 -6.82
N THR A 78 -6.54 -29.40 -7.94
CA THR A 78 -6.49 -30.02 -9.27
C THR A 78 -5.49 -29.36 -10.22
N ASP A 79 -4.64 -28.45 -9.74
CA ASP A 79 -3.69 -27.69 -10.58
C ASP A 79 -2.31 -28.35 -10.78
N GLY A 80 -1.97 -29.36 -9.97
CA GLY A 80 -0.68 -30.06 -10.00
C GLY A 80 0.55 -29.25 -9.56
N ARG A 81 0.39 -28.03 -9.01
CA ARG A 81 1.50 -27.10 -8.73
C ARG A 81 2.13 -27.27 -7.35
N ASN A 82 1.54 -28.08 -6.46
CA ASN A 82 2.10 -28.42 -5.15
C ASN A 82 2.44 -27.21 -4.24
N ARG A 83 1.78 -26.04 -4.43
CA ARG A 83 1.92 -24.89 -3.51
C ARG A 83 1.16 -25.12 -2.19
N LEU A 84 0.08 -25.89 -2.23
CA LEU A 84 -0.82 -26.10 -1.10
C LEU A 84 -0.14 -26.71 0.15
N PRO A 85 0.71 -27.76 0.06
CA PRO A 85 1.44 -28.27 1.23
C PRO A 85 2.33 -27.22 1.92
N GLY A 86 2.96 -26.33 1.15
CA GLY A 86 3.78 -25.23 1.69
C GLY A 86 2.94 -24.19 2.44
N PHE A 87 1.76 -23.86 1.91
CA PHE A 87 0.79 -22.97 2.55
C PHE A 87 0.23 -23.57 3.86
N LEU A 88 -0.16 -24.85 3.84
CA LEU A 88 -0.64 -25.57 5.02
C LEU A 88 0.43 -25.64 6.12
N LYS A 89 1.70 -25.89 5.75
CA LYS A 89 2.84 -25.82 6.67
C LYS A 89 2.99 -24.42 7.27
N TYR A 90 2.94 -23.36 6.47
CA TYR A 90 3.02 -21.97 6.96
C TYR A 90 1.95 -21.65 8.00
N LEU A 91 0.69 -22.04 7.76
CA LEU A 91 -0.41 -21.84 8.72
C LEU A 91 -0.16 -22.59 10.04
N ARG A 92 0.26 -23.85 9.95
CA ARG A 92 0.60 -24.72 11.09
C ARG A 92 1.76 -24.16 11.93
N ASP A 93 2.89 -23.86 11.28
CA ASP A 93 4.11 -23.39 11.94
C ASP A 93 3.90 -22.02 12.63
N ARG A 94 3.13 -21.11 12.00
CA ARG A 94 2.84 -19.76 12.55
C ARG A 94 1.62 -19.72 13.48
N LYS A 95 0.88 -20.82 13.62
CA LYS A 95 -0.44 -20.95 14.29
C LYS A 95 -1.42 -19.85 13.86
N LYS A 96 -1.64 -19.75 12.54
CA LYS A 96 -2.55 -18.79 11.93
C LYS A 96 -3.65 -19.49 11.14
N ALA A 97 -4.89 -19.03 11.25
CA ALA A 97 -5.91 -19.32 10.26
C ALA A 97 -5.85 -18.29 9.12
N ALA A 98 -6.08 -18.72 7.88
CA ALA A 98 -6.35 -17.83 6.75
C ALA A 98 -7.86 -17.62 6.60
N VAL A 99 -8.28 -16.40 6.32
CA VAL A 99 -9.70 -16.01 6.19
C VAL A 99 -9.91 -15.32 4.84
N ALA A 100 -11.00 -15.68 4.17
CA ALA A 100 -11.49 -15.04 2.96
C ALA A 100 -12.96 -14.63 3.16
N LYS A 101 -13.32 -13.43 2.73
CA LYS A 101 -14.70 -12.92 2.74
C LYS A 101 -15.16 -12.67 1.30
N PHE A 102 -16.38 -13.09 0.97
CA PHE A 102 -16.91 -12.97 -0.38
C PHE A 102 -18.43 -12.88 -0.39
N GLU A 103 -19.00 -12.46 -1.52
CA GLU A 103 -20.45 -12.43 -1.74
C GLU A 103 -20.80 -13.58 -2.70
N PRO A 104 -21.65 -14.55 -2.30
CA PRO A 104 -22.04 -15.68 -3.14
C PRO A 104 -22.72 -15.22 -4.43
N THR A 105 -22.40 -15.88 -5.55
CA THR A 105 -22.87 -15.48 -6.89
C THR A 105 -24.27 -16.03 -7.25
N ASP A 106 -24.98 -16.63 -6.30
CA ASP A 106 -26.32 -17.21 -6.52
C ASP A 106 -27.40 -16.15 -6.66
N VAL A 107 -27.98 -16.06 -7.85
CA VAL A 107 -29.09 -15.14 -8.18
C VAL A 107 -30.39 -15.47 -7.41
N THR A 108 -30.49 -16.65 -6.79
CA THR A 108 -31.71 -17.21 -6.19
C THR A 108 -31.88 -16.97 -4.68
N HIS A 109 -30.82 -16.58 -3.96
CA HIS A 109 -30.87 -16.40 -2.50
C HIS A 109 -30.28 -15.05 -2.09
N GLN A 110 -31.02 -14.31 -1.27
CA GLN A 110 -30.76 -12.91 -0.94
C GLN A 110 -29.44 -12.67 -0.19
N GLU A 111 -29.10 -11.37 -0.13
CA GLU A 111 -27.86 -10.75 0.35
C GLU A 111 -27.29 -11.36 1.64
N GLY A 112 -26.26 -12.19 1.50
CA GLY A 112 -25.51 -12.74 2.64
C GLY A 112 -24.04 -12.95 2.31
N ARG A 113 -23.17 -12.07 2.84
CA ARG A 113 -21.71 -12.21 2.79
C ARG A 113 -21.29 -13.53 3.45
N ALA A 114 -20.45 -14.30 2.78
CA ALA A 114 -19.92 -15.57 3.27
C ALA A 114 -18.46 -15.44 3.73
N VAL A 115 -18.05 -16.33 4.62
CA VAL A 115 -16.68 -16.42 5.16
C VAL A 115 -16.16 -17.85 4.98
N LEU A 116 -14.97 -17.98 4.40
CA LEU A 116 -14.21 -19.23 4.35
C LEU A 116 -12.98 -19.08 5.24
N VAL A 117 -12.73 -20.09 6.09
CA VAL A 117 -11.58 -20.13 7.01
C VAL A 117 -10.80 -21.41 6.78
N VAL A 118 -9.48 -21.28 6.63
CA VAL A 118 -8.53 -22.41 6.68
C VAL A 118 -7.86 -22.38 8.05
N PRO A 119 -8.22 -23.28 8.98
CA PRO A 119 -7.58 -23.36 10.30
C PRO A 119 -6.17 -23.99 10.19
N PHE A 120 -5.34 -23.74 11.20
CA PHE A 120 -3.99 -24.34 11.28
C PHE A 120 -4.01 -25.76 11.85
N ASP A 121 -5.00 -26.05 12.70
CA ASP A 121 -5.30 -27.32 13.35
C ASP A 121 -6.31 -28.12 12.52
N GLN A 122 -5.96 -28.41 11.27
CA GLN A 122 -6.78 -29.25 10.39
C GLN A 122 -6.93 -30.66 10.98
N PRO A 123 -8.13 -31.28 10.89
CA PRO A 123 -8.36 -32.63 11.37
C PRO A 123 -7.58 -33.63 10.53
N ASP A 124 -7.16 -34.73 11.15
CA ASP A 124 -6.60 -35.83 10.39
C ASP A 124 -7.67 -36.48 9.50
N ILE A 125 -7.22 -36.90 8.31
CA ILE A 125 -8.05 -37.53 7.28
C ILE A 125 -7.61 -39.00 7.20
N ASP A 126 -8.43 -39.89 7.72
CA ASP A 126 -8.15 -41.34 7.79
C ASP A 126 -8.43 -42.03 6.45
N THR A 127 -9.47 -41.58 5.74
CA THR A 127 -9.94 -42.15 4.47
C THR A 127 -9.98 -41.07 3.40
N VAL A 128 -9.23 -41.26 2.32
CA VAL A 128 -9.18 -40.38 1.13
C VAL A 128 -9.66 -41.19 -0.08
N PRO A 129 -10.45 -40.62 -1.02
CA PRO A 129 -10.87 -41.32 -2.23
C PRO A 129 -9.71 -41.77 -3.12
N ASP A 130 -9.90 -42.87 -3.86
CA ASP A 130 -8.86 -43.43 -4.73
C ASP A 130 -8.33 -42.41 -5.75
N GLY A 131 -7.01 -42.32 -5.87
CA GLY A 131 -6.32 -41.39 -6.77
C GLY A 131 -6.11 -39.97 -6.23
N VAL A 132 -6.60 -39.64 -5.03
CA VAL A 132 -6.41 -38.33 -4.39
C VAL A 132 -5.25 -38.37 -3.37
N ASP A 133 -4.31 -37.43 -3.49
CA ASP A 133 -3.20 -37.27 -2.55
C ASP A 133 -3.65 -36.47 -1.30
N LYS A 134 -3.42 -37.02 -0.10
CA LYS A 134 -3.74 -36.38 1.19
C LYS A 134 -3.06 -35.01 1.34
N ASN A 135 -1.93 -34.76 0.68
CA ASN A 135 -1.25 -33.47 0.71
C ASN A 135 -1.92 -32.38 -0.17
N GLN A 136 -2.78 -32.77 -1.12
CA GLN A 136 -3.56 -31.83 -1.95
C GLN A 136 -4.95 -31.53 -1.36
N LEU A 137 -5.24 -32.00 -0.15
CA LEU A 137 -6.49 -31.74 0.56
C LEU A 137 -6.38 -30.54 1.48
N LEU A 138 -7.30 -29.59 1.30
CA LEU A 138 -7.47 -28.40 2.11
C LEU A 138 -8.75 -28.53 2.94
N PHE A 139 -8.64 -28.74 4.24
CA PHE A 139 -9.79 -28.64 5.14
C PHE A 139 -10.19 -27.16 5.31
N VAL A 140 -11.48 -26.87 5.16
CA VAL A 140 -12.06 -25.52 5.29
C VAL A 140 -13.32 -25.51 6.13
N MET A 141 -13.50 -24.41 6.87
CA MET A 141 -14.73 -24.05 7.55
C MET A 141 -15.44 -22.95 6.74
N TYR A 142 -16.74 -23.12 6.50
CA TYR A 142 -17.57 -22.17 5.74
C TYR A 142 -18.73 -21.66 6.60
N LEU A 143 -18.96 -20.36 6.60
CA LEU A 143 -20.12 -19.74 7.22
C LEU A 143 -20.82 -18.79 6.24
N ARG A 144 -22.16 -18.89 6.19
CA ARG A 144 -23.05 -17.92 5.52
C ARG A 144 -24.02 -17.40 6.56
N ASP A 145 -24.06 -16.09 6.73
CA ASP A 145 -25.03 -15.40 7.60
C ASP A 145 -25.36 -14.06 6.95
N GLU A 146 -26.64 -13.73 6.86
CA GLU A 146 -27.13 -12.48 6.28
C GLU A 146 -26.88 -11.28 7.19
N ASN A 147 -26.46 -11.47 8.44
CA ASN A 147 -26.33 -10.44 9.47
C ASN A 147 -24.89 -10.11 9.87
N LEU A 148 -23.95 -11.05 9.72
CA LEU A 148 -22.58 -10.97 10.28
C LEU A 148 -21.78 -9.71 9.90
N LEU A 149 -22.12 -9.07 8.78
CA LEU A 149 -21.34 -7.99 8.18
C LEU A 149 -22.15 -6.70 7.91
N LYS A 150 -23.37 -6.58 8.46
CA LYS A 150 -24.21 -5.36 8.35
C LYS A 150 -23.84 -4.24 9.35
N THR A 151 -22.90 -4.48 10.26
CA THR A 151 -22.65 -3.63 11.44
C THR A 151 -21.53 -2.58 11.32
N ASN A 152 -20.57 -2.72 10.38
CA ASN A 152 -19.38 -1.86 10.35
C ASN A 152 -19.44 -0.71 9.32
N ASP A 153 -20.03 -0.94 8.14
CA ASP A 153 -19.96 0.02 7.03
C ASP A 153 -20.77 1.32 7.29
N ALA A 154 -21.80 1.27 8.15
CA ALA A 154 -22.69 2.39 8.43
C ALA A 154 -22.11 3.46 9.39
N ASN A 155 -21.27 3.07 10.36
CA ASN A 155 -20.76 4.00 11.39
C ASN A 155 -19.59 4.87 10.89
N GLY A 156 -18.88 4.43 9.86
CA GLY A 156 -17.69 5.13 9.35
C GLY A 156 -17.97 6.52 8.77
N GLN A 157 -19.15 6.76 8.20
CA GLN A 157 -19.45 8.01 7.49
C GLN A 157 -20.14 9.09 8.35
N GLN A 158 -20.83 8.73 9.43
CA GLN A 158 -21.61 9.70 10.22
C GLN A 158 -20.75 10.54 11.19
N GLN A 159 -19.67 10.00 11.76
CA GLN A 159 -18.80 10.78 12.67
C GLN A 159 -18.03 11.91 11.97
N SER A 160 -17.79 11.81 10.66
CA SER A 160 -17.16 12.86 9.85
C SER A 160 -18.03 14.11 9.67
N GLN A 161 -19.37 13.98 9.68
CA GLN A 161 -20.27 15.14 9.46
C GLN A 161 -20.68 15.84 10.76
N GLN A 162 -20.85 15.10 11.88
CA GLN A 162 -21.29 15.71 13.14
C GLN A 162 -20.25 16.64 13.82
N LYS A 163 -19.00 16.68 13.36
CA LYS A 163 -17.96 17.58 13.91
C LYS A 163 -17.92 18.99 13.29
N GLN A 164 -18.66 19.28 12.22
CA GLN A 164 -18.70 20.62 11.61
C GLN A 164 -19.90 21.49 12.03
N SER A 165 -20.95 20.91 12.62
CA SER A 165 -22.21 21.63 12.93
C SER A 165 -22.28 22.31 14.31
N LYS A 166 -21.21 22.30 15.11
CA LYS A 166 -21.21 22.80 16.50
C LYS A 166 -20.42 24.10 16.76
N GLN A 167 -20.11 24.90 15.73
CA GLN A 167 -19.40 26.19 15.90
C GLN A 167 -20.19 27.44 15.44
N SER A 168 -21.44 27.30 15.01
CA SER A 168 -22.27 28.40 14.47
C SER A 168 -23.56 28.65 15.28
N ALA A 169 -23.45 28.75 16.61
CA ALA A 169 -24.61 28.82 17.50
C ALA A 169 -24.46 29.76 18.73
N SER A 170 -23.58 30.77 18.70
CA SER A 170 -23.49 31.75 19.79
C SER A 170 -22.91 33.11 19.36
N THR A 171 -23.77 34.08 19.01
CA THR A 171 -23.64 35.55 19.23
C THR A 171 -24.85 36.25 18.64
N SER A 172 -25.67 36.91 19.47
CA SER A 172 -26.71 37.87 19.06
C SER A 172 -27.25 38.65 20.27
N GLN A 173 -27.56 39.95 20.08
CA GLN A 173 -28.01 40.93 21.10
C GLN A 173 -26.91 41.29 22.15
N LYS A 174 -26.77 42.49 22.77
CA LYS A 174 -27.23 43.91 22.66
C LYS A 174 -26.26 44.74 23.60
N ILE A 175 -26.12 46.08 23.70
CA ILE A 175 -26.77 47.29 23.13
C ILE A 175 -25.74 48.48 23.13
N GLN A 176 -25.76 49.34 22.10
CA GLN A 176 -25.28 50.76 22.02
C GLN A 176 -23.82 51.21 22.42
N PRO A 177 -23.38 52.46 22.10
CA PRO A 177 -21.97 52.88 22.07
C PRO A 177 -21.59 54.09 22.96
N GLN A 178 -20.39 54.66 22.71
CA GLN A 178 -19.64 55.74 23.42
C GLN A 178 -18.64 55.21 24.47
N GLN A 179 -17.42 55.75 24.63
CA GLN A 179 -16.76 56.95 24.08
C GLN A 179 -15.25 56.70 23.80
N LYS A 180 -14.54 57.67 23.19
CA LYS A 180 -13.08 57.66 22.91
C LYS A 180 -12.30 58.25 24.12
N PRO A 181 -10.96 58.03 24.33
CA PRO A 181 -9.93 58.27 23.31
C PRO A 181 -8.61 57.43 23.28
N VAL A 182 -8.04 57.34 22.07
CA VAL A 182 -6.60 57.43 21.72
C VAL A 182 -5.56 56.60 22.51
N GLN A 183 -4.96 55.63 21.82
CA GLN A 183 -3.50 55.63 21.58
C GLN A 183 -3.15 54.98 20.23
N LYS A 184 -1.90 55.18 19.75
CA LYS A 184 -1.51 55.04 18.33
C LYS A 184 -0.82 53.71 18.02
N LYS A 185 -1.14 53.11 16.86
CA LYS A 185 -0.20 52.32 16.01
C LYS A 185 -0.73 52.22 14.56
N ALA A 186 0.14 51.88 13.62
CA ALA A 186 -0.03 52.18 12.19
C ALA A 186 -0.89 51.16 11.40
N PRO A 187 -1.53 51.57 10.28
CA PRO A 187 -2.36 50.69 9.46
C PRO A 187 -1.54 49.82 8.50
N ILE A 188 -1.73 48.50 8.56
CA ILE A 188 -1.27 47.57 7.51
C ILE A 188 -2.37 47.47 6.46
N LYS A 189 -2.05 47.81 5.20
CA LYS A 189 -2.95 47.61 4.05
C LYS A 189 -2.98 46.13 3.66
N PRO A 190 -4.14 45.52 3.38
CA PRO A 190 -4.18 44.20 2.75
C PRO A 190 -3.66 44.32 1.31
N ILE A 191 -2.56 43.64 1.00
CA ILE A 191 -2.00 43.59 -0.36
C ILE A 191 -2.83 42.60 -1.18
N GLN A 192 -3.53 43.11 -2.21
CA GLN A 192 -4.14 42.27 -3.23
C GLN A 192 -3.07 41.66 -4.12
N ILE A 193 -2.76 40.38 -3.93
CA ILE A 193 -1.88 39.63 -4.84
C ILE A 193 -2.72 39.09 -6.00
N ASN A 194 -2.54 39.67 -7.19
CA ASN A 194 -3.20 39.22 -8.41
C ASN A 194 -2.72 37.82 -8.83
N LYS A 195 -3.66 36.99 -9.32
CA LYS A 195 -3.36 35.65 -9.85
C LYS A 195 -2.53 35.74 -11.15
N LYS A 196 -1.23 35.44 -11.09
CA LYS A 196 -0.38 35.02 -12.24
C LYS A 196 0.99 34.51 -11.76
N GLY A 197 1.41 33.33 -12.23
CA GLY A 197 2.83 32.92 -12.24
C GLY A 197 3.44 32.32 -10.96
N THR A 198 2.93 31.22 -10.41
CA THR A 198 3.62 30.45 -9.36
C THR A 198 4.59 29.41 -9.94
N GLY A 199 5.89 29.71 -9.90
CA GLY A 199 6.95 28.77 -10.28
C GLY A 199 7.36 27.79 -9.16
N LEU A 200 7.97 26.67 -9.55
CA LEU A 200 8.36 25.52 -8.70
C LEU A 200 9.16 25.89 -7.43
N LEU A 201 9.97 26.96 -7.47
CA LEU A 201 10.81 27.35 -6.33
C LEU A 201 10.01 27.83 -5.11
N CYS A 202 8.77 28.32 -5.31
CA CYS A 202 7.96 28.80 -4.19
C CYS A 202 7.41 27.64 -3.33
N SER A 203 7.11 26.47 -3.92
CA SER A 203 6.69 25.29 -3.15
C SER A 203 7.84 24.72 -2.31
N LEU A 204 9.08 24.82 -2.78
CA LEU A 204 10.26 24.37 -2.03
C LEU A 204 10.43 25.15 -0.72
N LEU A 205 10.30 26.48 -0.73
CA LEU A 205 10.40 27.30 0.49
C LEU A 205 9.28 26.98 1.49
N VAL A 206 8.02 26.82 1.02
CA VAL A 206 6.90 26.43 1.89
C VAL A 206 7.06 25.00 2.43
N SER A 207 7.62 24.08 1.65
CA SER A 207 7.91 22.71 2.12
C SER A 207 9.00 22.71 3.21
N LYS A 208 10.09 23.48 3.02
CA LYS A 208 11.19 23.56 3.98
C LYS A 208 10.73 24.12 5.32
N GLN A 209 9.86 25.14 5.29
CA GLN A 209 9.30 25.76 6.49
C GLN A 209 8.31 24.85 7.24
N ARG A 210 7.70 23.86 6.57
CA ARG A 210 6.94 22.79 7.24
C ARG A 210 7.88 21.74 7.86
N THR A 211 8.95 21.34 7.17
CA THR A 211 9.92 20.38 7.74
C THR A 211 10.67 20.95 8.94
N GLU A 212 11.02 22.23 8.97
CA GLU A 212 11.70 22.83 10.14
C GLU A 212 10.81 22.86 11.40
N ASN A 213 9.48 23.07 11.27
CA ASN A 213 8.55 22.97 12.39
C ASN A 213 8.26 21.53 12.87
N HIS A 214 8.55 20.51 12.07
CA HIS A 214 8.57 19.13 12.54
C HIS A 214 9.93 18.75 13.16
N LEU A 215 11.04 19.26 12.60
CA LEU A 215 12.39 19.02 13.12
C LEU A 215 12.65 19.74 14.46
N SER A 216 11.99 20.88 14.74
CA SER A 216 12.10 21.57 16.03
C SER A 216 11.41 20.82 17.18
N ILE A 217 10.46 19.92 16.88
CA ILE A 217 9.85 19.01 17.86
C ILE A 217 10.76 17.80 18.14
N VAL A 218 11.59 17.40 17.16
CA VAL A 218 12.55 16.30 17.29
C VAL A 218 13.89 16.76 17.92
N ARG A 219 14.28 18.02 17.71
CA ARG A 219 15.50 18.61 18.30
C ARG A 219 15.25 19.18 19.69
N GLY A 220 15.09 18.30 20.67
CA GLY A 220 15.37 18.61 22.07
C GLY A 220 16.83 19.03 22.27
N PRO A 221 17.17 19.70 23.39
CA PRO A 221 18.50 20.27 23.61
C PRO A 221 19.58 19.19 23.77
N THR A 222 20.70 19.36 23.06
CA THR A 222 21.87 18.47 23.15
C THR A 222 22.63 18.60 24.48
N ARG A 223 23.01 17.44 25.05
CA ARG A 223 24.01 17.22 26.11
C ARG A 223 23.74 17.77 27.53
N THR A 224 23.32 16.87 28.42
CA THR A 224 23.95 16.62 29.73
C THR A 224 23.80 15.13 30.08
N ASP A 225 24.93 14.46 30.29
CA ASP A 225 25.21 13.13 30.90
C ASP A 225 24.35 11.87 30.57
N PRO A 226 24.96 10.68 30.35
CA PRO A 226 24.29 9.54 29.70
C PRO A 226 23.63 8.50 30.64
N THR A 227 23.54 8.72 31.96
CA THR A 227 23.30 7.62 32.93
C THR A 227 21.85 7.37 33.35
N ASP A 228 20.97 8.37 33.40
CA ASP A 228 19.73 8.28 34.21
C ASP A 228 18.40 8.17 33.45
N PHE A 229 18.41 8.18 32.11
CA PHE A 229 17.15 8.19 31.32
C PHE A 229 16.59 6.81 30.93
N SER A 230 17.32 5.71 31.11
CA SER A 230 16.88 4.37 30.69
C SER A 230 15.69 3.83 31.50
N SER A 231 15.60 4.19 32.78
CA SER A 231 14.66 3.63 33.78
C SER A 231 13.18 3.97 33.57
N SER A 232 12.83 4.86 32.63
CA SER A 232 11.48 5.44 32.49
C SER A 232 10.83 5.19 31.13
N LEU A 233 11.58 4.73 30.13
CA LEU A 233 10.98 4.32 28.85
C LEU A 233 10.20 3.02 29.05
N THR A 234 8.92 3.03 28.68
CA THR A 234 8.04 1.87 28.66
C THR A 234 7.43 1.68 27.28
N GLY A 235 6.87 0.50 27.01
CA GLY A 235 6.17 0.22 25.76
C GLY A 235 7.05 0.26 24.51
N ALA A 236 6.53 0.83 23.42
CA ALA A 236 7.18 0.81 22.10
C ALA A 236 8.55 1.49 22.08
N ALA A 237 8.70 2.63 22.76
CA ALA A 237 9.96 3.37 22.82
C ALA A 237 11.07 2.59 23.53
N ALA A 238 10.72 1.84 24.58
CA ALA A 238 11.67 0.98 25.30
C ALA A 238 12.22 -0.13 24.40
N VAL A 239 11.36 -0.80 23.62
CA VAL A 239 11.78 -1.85 22.69
C VAL A 239 12.66 -1.31 21.57
N ILE A 240 12.36 -0.13 21.02
CA ILE A 240 13.22 0.51 20.00
C ILE A 240 14.59 0.88 20.58
N SER A 241 14.64 1.43 21.80
CA SER A 241 15.90 1.77 22.49
C SER A 241 16.74 0.51 22.81
N ASN A 242 16.12 -0.50 23.41
CA ASN A 242 16.78 -1.77 23.75
C ASN A 242 17.27 -2.51 22.49
N PHE A 243 16.52 -2.44 21.39
CA PHE A 243 16.96 -2.94 20.10
C PHE A 243 18.17 -2.16 19.58
N ARG A 244 18.13 -0.82 19.56
CA ARG A 244 19.28 0.02 19.16
C ARG A 244 20.53 -0.33 19.95
N SER A 245 20.47 -0.39 21.29
CA SER A 245 21.61 -0.77 22.13
C SER A 245 22.13 -2.17 21.82
N LYS A 246 21.24 -3.15 21.60
CA LYS A 246 21.65 -4.52 21.21
C LYS A 246 22.35 -4.55 19.85
N ILE A 247 21.88 -3.77 18.88
CA ILE A 247 22.52 -3.65 17.56
C ILE A 247 23.88 -2.96 17.70
N SER A 248 23.96 -1.84 18.42
CA SER A 248 25.19 -1.10 18.72
C SER A 248 26.29 -2.04 19.28
N THR A 249 26.04 -2.72 20.40
CA THR A 249 27.02 -3.65 21.00
C THR A 249 27.39 -4.82 20.06
N SER A 250 26.45 -5.30 19.24
CA SER A 250 26.74 -6.34 18.23
C SER A 250 27.64 -5.83 17.11
N LEU A 251 27.53 -4.55 16.74
CA LEU A 251 28.35 -3.90 15.71
C LEU A 251 29.72 -3.47 16.24
N GLU A 252 29.80 -2.99 17.48
CA GLU A 252 31.08 -2.77 18.19
C GLU A 252 31.88 -4.08 18.30
N THR A 253 31.22 -5.18 18.70
CA THR A 253 31.83 -6.51 18.74
C THR A 253 32.32 -6.96 17.36
N PHE A 254 31.55 -6.67 16.30
CA PHE A 254 31.96 -6.94 14.92
C PHE A 254 33.11 -6.02 14.44
N ALA A 255 33.15 -4.76 14.88
CA ALA A 255 34.25 -3.83 14.60
C ALA A 255 35.57 -4.33 15.19
N SER A 256 35.55 -4.76 16.46
CA SER A 256 36.72 -5.25 17.20
C SER A 256 37.30 -6.57 16.66
N ASN A 257 36.56 -7.33 15.85
CA ASN A 257 37.02 -8.59 15.27
C ASN A 257 37.48 -8.41 13.81
N PRO A 258 38.79 -8.27 13.52
CA PRO A 258 39.30 -8.01 12.17
C PRO A 258 39.17 -9.21 11.22
N SER A 259 39.04 -10.42 11.74
CA SER A 259 38.91 -11.69 10.99
C SER A 259 37.50 -11.96 10.45
N ILE A 260 36.49 -11.21 10.88
CA ILE A 260 35.10 -11.39 10.44
C ILE A 260 34.76 -10.22 9.52
N HIS A 261 34.43 -10.52 8.26
CA HIS A 261 34.21 -9.52 7.20
C HIS A 261 32.73 -9.26 6.88
N THR A 262 31.86 -10.18 7.27
CA THR A 262 30.40 -10.09 7.11
C THR A 262 29.72 -10.49 8.41
N THR A 263 28.63 -9.80 8.79
CA THR A 263 27.73 -10.22 9.87
C THR A 263 26.27 -10.13 9.42
N GLN A 264 25.39 -10.95 9.98
CA GLN A 264 23.97 -11.00 9.64
C GLN A 264 23.12 -10.61 10.86
N ILE A 265 22.31 -9.57 10.70
CA ILE A 265 21.34 -9.13 11.69
C ILE A 265 19.96 -9.63 11.27
N THR A 266 19.43 -10.61 12.03
CA THR A 266 18.06 -11.10 11.88
C THR A 266 17.11 -10.27 12.75
N ILE A 267 16.21 -9.52 12.13
CA ILE A 267 15.14 -8.77 12.80
C ILE A 267 13.87 -9.63 12.77
N SER A 268 13.36 -10.03 13.93
CA SER A 268 12.04 -10.69 14.07
C SER A 268 11.09 -9.74 14.79
N LEU A 269 10.13 -9.19 14.05
CA LEU A 269 9.16 -8.24 14.59
C LEU A 269 8.28 -8.91 15.66
N SER A 270 7.86 -10.15 15.41
CA SER A 270 7.02 -10.93 16.33
C SER A 270 7.72 -11.27 17.65
N SER A 271 9.06 -11.34 17.66
CA SER A 271 9.86 -11.52 18.87
C SER A 271 9.99 -10.24 19.68
N LEU A 272 10.31 -9.12 19.02
CA LEU A 272 10.54 -7.81 19.67
C LEU A 272 9.24 -7.19 20.23
N VAL A 273 8.12 -7.37 19.53
CA VAL A 273 6.83 -6.74 19.89
C VAL A 273 6.05 -7.58 20.92
N LYS A 274 6.56 -8.76 21.32
CA LYS A 274 5.90 -9.69 22.26
C LYS A 274 5.55 -9.03 23.61
N GLU A 275 6.44 -8.20 24.12
CA GLU A 275 6.34 -7.54 25.44
C GLU A 275 5.68 -6.15 25.37
N VAL A 276 5.47 -5.61 24.17
CA VAL A 276 4.83 -4.31 23.96
C VAL A 276 3.31 -4.42 24.20
N PRO A 277 2.67 -3.49 24.94
CA PRO A 277 1.21 -3.43 25.08
C PRO A 277 0.50 -3.32 23.72
N LEU A 278 -0.66 -3.97 23.58
CA LEU A 278 -1.42 -4.03 22.31
C LEU A 278 -1.65 -2.65 21.67
N SER A 279 -1.95 -1.63 22.48
CA SER A 279 -2.18 -0.23 22.06
C SER A 279 -0.95 0.50 21.49
N GLU A 280 0.23 -0.12 21.52
CA GLU A 280 1.48 0.48 21.04
C GLU A 280 2.20 -0.37 19.98
N ARG A 281 1.71 -1.57 19.67
CA ARG A 281 2.39 -2.50 18.73
C ARG A 281 2.54 -1.87 17.34
N ASP A 282 1.51 -1.17 16.88
CA ASP A 282 1.46 -0.49 15.59
C ASP A 282 2.51 0.64 15.46
N LYS A 283 3.08 1.12 16.58
CA LYS A 283 4.17 2.10 16.59
C LYS A 283 5.54 1.46 16.31
N VAL A 284 5.67 0.15 16.47
CA VAL A 284 6.90 -0.60 16.18
C VAL A 284 6.71 -1.31 14.85
N THR A 285 7.01 -0.61 13.75
CA THR A 285 6.97 -1.21 12.41
C THR A 285 8.31 -1.87 12.07
N MET A 286 8.28 -2.83 11.14
CA MET A 286 9.51 -3.45 10.62
C MET A 286 10.46 -2.40 10.01
N ASP A 287 9.93 -1.35 9.39
CA ASP A 287 10.75 -0.31 8.75
C ASP A 287 11.49 0.58 9.75
N ILE A 288 10.87 0.89 10.89
CA ILE A 288 11.57 1.58 12.00
C ILE A 288 12.76 0.74 12.48
N LEU A 289 12.58 -0.59 12.60
CA LEU A 289 13.66 -1.49 13.01
C LEU A 289 14.77 -1.61 11.94
N LYS A 290 14.41 -1.61 10.64
CA LYS A 290 15.39 -1.52 9.54
C LYS A 290 16.19 -0.22 9.62
N TYR A 291 15.51 0.93 9.78
CA TYR A 291 16.16 2.24 9.88
C TYR A 291 17.15 2.30 11.04
N VAL A 292 16.79 1.76 12.22
CA VAL A 292 17.72 1.65 13.36
C VAL A 292 18.96 0.83 13.02
N VAL A 293 18.86 -0.25 12.23
CA VAL A 293 20.05 -1.00 11.79
C VAL A 293 20.91 -0.17 10.84
N TYR A 294 20.32 0.50 9.84
CA TYR A 294 21.08 1.34 8.90
C TYR A 294 21.80 2.50 9.63
N GLU A 295 21.07 3.22 10.48
CA GLU A 295 21.57 4.32 11.31
C GLU A 295 22.74 3.91 12.21
N GLN A 296 22.67 2.73 12.85
CA GLN A 296 23.76 2.23 13.71
C GLN A 296 24.96 1.69 12.91
N VAL A 297 24.79 1.30 11.65
CA VAL A 297 25.92 0.95 10.78
C VAL A 297 26.66 2.21 10.32
N GLU A 298 25.92 3.25 9.92
CA GLU A 298 26.46 4.55 9.54
C GLU A 298 27.20 5.21 10.72
N GLU A 299 26.57 5.30 11.90
CA GLU A 299 27.16 5.89 13.11
C GLU A 299 28.48 5.21 13.57
N ILE A 300 28.65 3.91 13.29
CA ILE A 300 29.87 3.16 13.64
C ILE A 300 30.91 3.20 12.51
N ASN A 301 30.49 3.14 11.24
CA ASN A 301 31.39 3.24 10.09
C ASN A 301 30.67 3.55 8.76
N ASP A 302 30.74 4.80 8.30
CA ASP A 302 30.24 5.28 6.99
C ASP A 302 30.59 4.38 5.78
N LYS A 303 31.66 3.58 5.85
CA LYS A 303 32.13 2.72 4.75
C LYS A 303 31.53 1.31 4.74
N TRP A 304 30.78 0.92 5.76
CA TRP A 304 30.20 -0.42 5.83
C TRP A 304 28.91 -0.48 5.01
N ILE A 305 28.75 -1.56 4.25
CA ILE A 305 27.58 -1.74 3.40
C ILE A 305 26.59 -2.64 4.11
N ALA A 306 25.48 -2.07 4.57
CA ALA A 306 24.31 -2.82 5.03
C ALA A 306 23.37 -3.09 3.84
N ALA A 307 23.00 -4.35 3.63
CA ALA A 307 22.08 -4.76 2.58
C ALA A 307 21.00 -5.69 3.14
N LYS A 308 19.73 -5.40 2.81
CA LYS A 308 18.60 -6.28 3.08
C LYS A 308 18.63 -7.47 2.12
N GLU A 309 18.64 -8.69 2.66
CA GLU A 309 18.43 -9.89 1.84
C GLU A 309 16.93 -10.15 1.56
N PRO A 310 16.59 -10.82 0.44
CA PRO A 310 15.21 -11.18 0.11
C PRO A 310 14.68 -12.30 1.03
N GLY A 311 14.31 -11.93 2.26
CA GLY A 311 13.67 -12.83 3.23
C GLY A 311 12.30 -13.31 2.74
N GLY A 312 12.02 -14.61 2.91
CA GLY A 312 10.78 -15.25 2.46
C GLY A 312 9.54 -15.02 3.34
N PHE A 313 9.59 -14.11 4.30
CA PHE A 313 8.51 -13.83 5.26
C PHE A 313 8.34 -12.32 5.48
N MET A 314 7.12 -11.88 5.84
CA MET A 314 6.83 -10.45 6.08
C MET A 314 7.26 -9.97 7.48
N ASP A 315 7.24 -10.86 8.48
CA ASP A 315 7.51 -10.54 9.89
C ASP A 315 8.99 -10.75 10.31
N GLU A 316 9.85 -11.14 9.37
CA GLU A 316 11.30 -11.35 9.54
C GLU A 316 12.09 -10.64 8.44
N CYS A 317 13.19 -9.99 8.81
CA CYS A 317 14.06 -9.27 7.87
C CYS A 317 15.53 -9.53 8.22
N CYS A 318 16.30 -10.06 7.28
CA CYS A 318 17.74 -10.22 7.42
C CYS A 318 18.47 -9.04 6.75
N ILE A 319 19.38 -8.41 7.48
CA ILE A 319 20.28 -7.37 6.96
C ILE A 319 21.71 -7.88 7.14
N ASN A 320 22.41 -8.11 6.03
CA ASN A 320 23.82 -8.48 6.03
C ASN A 320 24.67 -7.22 5.93
N ILE A 321 25.74 -7.17 6.72
CA ILE A 321 26.62 -6.01 6.84
C ILE A 321 28.02 -6.44 6.45
N TYR A 322 28.57 -5.78 5.44
CA TYR A 322 29.85 -6.09 4.83
C TYR A 322 30.86 -4.98 5.11
N LYS A 323 32.07 -5.35 5.54
CA LYS A 323 33.19 -4.40 5.68
C LYS A 323 33.69 -3.95 4.31
N GLU A 324 34.38 -2.81 4.28
CA GLU A 324 34.96 -2.20 3.07
C GLU A 324 35.72 -3.25 2.23
N GLY A 325 35.32 -3.42 0.97
CA GLY A 325 35.92 -4.38 0.03
C GLY A 325 35.34 -5.82 0.04
N TYR A 326 34.51 -6.19 1.02
CA TYR A 326 33.99 -7.57 1.17
C TYR A 326 32.52 -7.75 0.75
N CYS A 327 31.89 -6.71 0.19
CA CYS A 327 30.52 -6.79 -0.33
C CYS A 327 30.48 -7.53 -1.69
N PRO A 328 29.61 -8.54 -1.88
CA PRO A 328 29.43 -9.21 -3.17
C PRO A 328 29.01 -8.24 -4.29
N LYS A 329 29.47 -8.49 -5.52
CA LYS A 329 29.15 -7.63 -6.67
C LYS A 329 27.64 -7.56 -6.94
N GLU A 330 26.92 -8.65 -6.75
CA GLU A 330 25.46 -8.73 -6.91
C GLU A 330 24.74 -7.77 -5.95
N VAL A 331 25.14 -7.77 -4.67
CA VAL A 331 24.61 -6.88 -3.63
C VAL A 331 24.95 -5.41 -3.91
N LEU A 332 26.19 -5.14 -4.37
CA LEU A 332 26.62 -3.83 -4.84
C LEU A 332 25.84 -3.36 -6.08
N GLU A 333 25.53 -4.26 -7.02
CA GLU A 333 24.71 -3.95 -8.18
C GLU A 333 23.27 -3.64 -7.78
N ASP A 334 22.65 -4.39 -6.87
CA ASP A 334 21.26 -4.12 -6.45
C ASP A 334 21.13 -2.84 -5.61
N LEU A 335 22.13 -2.51 -4.79
CA LEU A 335 22.24 -1.19 -4.14
C LEU A 335 22.35 -0.04 -5.16
N ASN A 336 23.17 -0.20 -6.21
CA ASN A 336 23.34 0.83 -7.26
C ASN A 336 22.18 0.88 -8.26
N ARG A 337 21.49 -0.24 -8.50
CA ARG A 337 20.22 -0.32 -9.25
C ARG A 337 19.08 0.32 -8.48
N GLY A 338 19.20 0.37 -7.15
CA GLY A 338 18.47 1.20 -6.20
C GLY A 338 16.97 1.25 -6.48
N GLU A 339 16.19 0.42 -5.78
CA GLU A 339 14.73 0.43 -5.91
C GLU A 339 14.14 1.78 -5.48
N LEU A 340 14.06 2.68 -6.47
CA LEU A 340 13.30 3.92 -6.42
C LEU A 340 11.90 3.57 -5.90
N PRO A 341 11.39 4.28 -4.88
CA PRO A 341 10.10 3.99 -4.26
C PRO A 341 9.02 3.75 -5.30
N GLU A 342 8.10 2.81 -5.07
CA GLU A 342 7.24 2.30 -6.13
C GLU A 342 6.36 3.41 -6.77
N GLU A 343 6.06 4.46 -6.02
CA GLU A 343 5.44 5.70 -6.49
C GLU A 343 6.30 6.44 -7.52
N VAL A 344 7.61 6.52 -7.29
CA VAL A 344 8.60 7.12 -8.19
C VAL A 344 8.86 6.20 -9.39
N ARG A 345 8.91 4.88 -9.18
CA ARG A 345 9.01 3.89 -10.26
C ARG A 345 7.78 3.94 -11.18
N GLY A 346 6.60 4.11 -10.60
CA GLY A 346 5.34 4.38 -11.30
C GLY A 346 5.36 5.69 -12.08
N GLN A 347 5.78 6.80 -11.47
CA GLN A 347 5.94 8.08 -12.15
C GLN A 347 6.97 8.03 -13.29
N ALA A 348 8.10 7.35 -13.10
CA ALA A 348 9.13 7.18 -14.11
C ALA A 348 8.62 6.32 -15.28
N LYS A 349 7.91 5.22 -15.00
CA LYS A 349 7.25 4.37 -16.01
C LYS A 349 6.20 5.16 -16.79
N TYR A 350 5.35 5.93 -16.11
CA TYR A 350 4.36 6.81 -16.74
C TYR A 350 5.01 7.90 -17.61
N LEU A 351 6.11 8.50 -17.16
CA LEU A 351 6.90 9.47 -17.94
C LEU A 351 7.57 8.82 -19.16
N ALA A 352 8.07 7.59 -19.05
CA ALA A 352 8.64 6.85 -20.17
C ALA A 352 7.56 6.48 -21.21
N GLU A 353 6.42 5.97 -20.76
CA GLU A 353 5.29 5.61 -21.61
C GLU A 353 4.68 6.84 -22.30
N ALA A 354 4.53 7.96 -21.58
CA ALA A 354 4.08 9.23 -22.14
C ALA A 354 5.11 9.83 -23.12
N LYS A 355 6.41 9.57 -22.95
CA LYS A 355 7.45 9.92 -23.94
C LYS A 355 7.38 9.01 -25.17
N SER A 356 7.14 7.70 -25.01
CA SER A 356 6.93 6.77 -26.13
C SER A 356 5.72 7.22 -26.95
N LYS A 357 4.54 7.33 -26.32
CA LYS A 357 3.30 7.75 -27.01
C LYS A 357 3.44 9.10 -27.73
N LYS A 358 4.29 10.01 -27.26
CA LYS A 358 4.65 11.26 -27.97
C LYS A 358 5.63 11.05 -29.14
N LYS A 359 6.58 10.12 -29.05
CA LYS A 359 7.46 9.72 -30.16
C LYS A 359 6.69 8.96 -31.24
N ASP A 360 5.79 8.07 -30.85
CA ASP A 360 4.95 7.24 -31.73
C ASP A 360 3.95 8.12 -32.51
N ASN A 361 3.35 9.12 -31.84
CA ASN A 361 2.51 10.13 -32.51
C ASN A 361 3.31 11.16 -33.34
N LYS A 362 4.64 11.25 -33.17
CA LYS A 362 5.51 12.10 -33.99
C LYS A 362 5.96 11.35 -35.24
N THR A 363 6.43 10.11 -35.10
CA THR A 363 6.79 9.24 -36.22
C THR A 363 5.60 8.96 -37.14
N LYS A 364 4.41 8.68 -36.60
CA LYS A 364 3.19 8.56 -37.43
C LYS A 364 2.90 9.82 -38.25
N LYS A 365 3.13 11.02 -37.71
CA LYS A 365 2.97 12.27 -38.47
C LYS A 365 4.07 12.51 -39.50
N GLU A 366 5.30 12.08 -39.22
CA GLU A 366 6.42 12.15 -40.16
C GLU A 366 6.23 11.15 -41.32
N GLU A 367 5.66 9.98 -41.04
CA GLU A 367 5.28 8.94 -42.02
C GLU A 367 4.05 9.33 -42.85
N GLU A 368 3.05 9.97 -42.24
CA GLU A 368 1.87 10.54 -42.91
C GLU A 368 2.27 11.71 -43.85
N VAL A 369 3.19 12.58 -43.41
CA VAL A 369 3.77 13.64 -44.25
C VAL A 369 4.61 13.07 -45.39
N MET A 370 5.41 12.01 -45.16
CA MET A 370 6.15 11.35 -46.25
C MET A 370 5.23 10.73 -47.29
N LYS A 371 4.09 10.13 -46.90
CA LYS A 371 3.11 9.61 -47.87
C LYS A 371 2.48 10.72 -48.71
N GLN A 372 2.22 11.88 -48.13
CA GLN A 372 1.71 13.06 -48.87
C GLN A 372 2.73 13.68 -49.86
N GLN A 373 4.00 13.26 -49.86
CA GLN A 373 4.97 13.71 -50.86
C GLN A 373 5.04 12.85 -52.14
N ASN A 374 4.36 11.69 -52.18
CA ASN A 374 4.38 10.76 -53.32
C ASN A 374 3.13 10.80 -54.19
N GLU A 375 2.11 11.58 -53.83
CA GLU A 375 0.96 11.88 -54.69
C GLU A 375 1.09 13.30 -55.27
N GLY A 376 0.79 13.44 -56.56
CA GLY A 376 1.38 14.50 -57.38
C GLY A 376 0.75 15.89 -57.25
N ASN A 377 1.61 16.91 -57.38
CA ASN A 377 1.29 18.24 -57.91
C ASN A 377 0.18 19.03 -57.19
N VAL A 378 0.38 19.35 -55.91
CA VAL A 378 -0.34 20.44 -55.23
C VAL A 378 0.60 21.63 -55.06
N THR A 379 0.12 22.83 -55.39
CA THR A 379 0.88 24.08 -55.33
C THR A 379 1.40 24.39 -53.93
N VAL A 380 2.67 24.79 -53.83
CA VAL A 380 3.32 25.13 -52.55
C VAL A 380 2.76 26.44 -52.01
N LEU A 381 1.71 26.33 -51.20
CA LEU A 381 1.13 27.45 -50.45
C LEU A 381 2.20 28.06 -49.52
N ASN A 382 2.44 29.36 -49.67
CA ASN A 382 3.47 30.07 -48.93
C ASN A 382 3.11 30.21 -47.44
N THR A 383 3.54 29.25 -46.62
CA THR A 383 3.25 29.20 -45.18
C THR A 383 3.90 30.30 -44.35
N ASN A 384 4.70 31.18 -44.95
CA ASN A 384 5.54 32.16 -44.26
C ASN A 384 4.79 33.44 -43.81
N LYS A 385 3.46 33.52 -44.05
CA LYS A 385 2.54 34.50 -43.45
C LYS A 385 1.38 33.79 -42.74
N ARG A 386 1.69 33.05 -41.68
CA ARG A 386 0.67 32.47 -40.79
C ARG A 386 0.01 33.60 -40.00
N ASP A 387 -1.21 33.96 -40.38
CA ASP A 387 -1.98 35.02 -39.70
C ASP A 387 -2.15 34.68 -38.21
N ARG A 388 -2.08 35.70 -37.36
CA ARG A 388 -2.19 35.60 -35.89
C ARG A 388 -3.51 36.15 -35.35
N ARG A 389 -4.39 36.70 -36.21
CA ARG A 389 -5.76 37.07 -35.85
C ARG A 389 -6.57 35.83 -35.45
N THR A 390 -7.51 35.99 -34.53
CA THR A 390 -8.46 34.93 -34.18
C THR A 390 -9.57 34.83 -35.22
N LEU A 391 -10.26 33.67 -35.29
CA LEU A 391 -11.35 33.44 -36.25
C LEU A 391 -12.43 34.53 -36.20
N GLU A 392 -12.86 34.89 -34.99
CA GLU A 392 -13.85 35.96 -34.72
C GLU A 392 -13.40 37.33 -35.25
N GLN A 393 -12.09 37.60 -35.26
CA GLN A 393 -11.51 38.85 -35.72
C GLN A 393 -11.45 38.87 -37.26
N ILE A 394 -11.09 37.75 -37.88
CA ILE A 394 -11.13 37.58 -39.34
C ILE A 394 -12.57 37.72 -39.88
N GLN A 395 -13.57 37.18 -39.17
CA GLN A 395 -14.98 37.33 -39.54
C GLN A 395 -15.44 38.80 -39.46
N ARG A 396 -15.11 39.51 -38.37
CA ARG A 396 -15.46 40.93 -38.23
C ARG A 396 -14.82 41.80 -39.31
N ASP A 397 -13.54 41.56 -39.61
CA ASP A 397 -12.82 42.30 -40.66
C ASP A 397 -13.54 42.13 -42.02
N LEU A 398 -14.00 40.90 -42.34
CA LEU A 398 -14.78 40.55 -43.54
C LEU A 398 -16.18 41.19 -43.61
N GLU A 399 -16.85 41.36 -42.46
CA GLU A 399 -18.14 42.05 -42.36
C GLU A 399 -18.00 43.57 -42.56
N THR A 400 -16.85 44.14 -42.20
CA THR A 400 -16.56 45.58 -42.38
C THR A 400 -15.93 45.95 -43.73
N GLU A 401 -15.41 44.97 -44.48
CA GLU A 401 -14.77 45.21 -45.79
C GLU A 401 -15.81 45.62 -46.85
N THR A 402 -15.52 46.67 -47.62
CA THR A 402 -16.49 47.24 -48.58
C THR A 402 -16.58 46.41 -49.86
N GLU A 403 -17.74 46.45 -50.55
CA GLU A 403 -17.96 45.63 -51.76
C GLU A 403 -16.97 45.92 -52.89
N ASP A 404 -16.47 47.16 -53.00
CA ASP A 404 -15.44 47.54 -53.96
C ASP A 404 -14.06 46.94 -53.63
N GLU A 405 -13.74 46.75 -52.35
CA GLU A 405 -12.52 46.06 -51.90
C GLU A 405 -12.63 44.55 -52.10
N LYS A 406 -13.82 43.96 -51.90
CA LYS A 406 -14.08 42.54 -52.20
C LYS A 406 -13.91 42.24 -53.68
N ARG A 407 -14.41 43.09 -54.59
CA ARG A 407 -14.22 42.94 -56.04
C ARG A 407 -12.74 42.90 -56.44
N ARG A 408 -11.93 43.80 -55.89
CA ARG A 408 -10.47 43.88 -56.12
C ARG A 408 -9.63 42.70 -55.63
N ARG A 409 -10.25 41.67 -55.03
CA ARG A 409 -9.57 40.39 -54.68
C ARG A 409 -9.84 39.25 -55.67
N PHE A 410 -10.70 39.47 -56.65
CA PHE A 410 -11.11 38.46 -57.64
C PHE A 410 -10.92 38.91 -59.11
N GLU A 411 -10.40 40.14 -59.31
CA GLU A 411 -9.73 40.60 -60.54
C GLU A 411 -8.21 40.43 -60.41
#